data_AF-A0AAV7HI72-F1
#
_entry.id   AF-A0AAV7HI72-F1
#
_cell.length_a   1.000
_cell.length_b   1.000
_cell.length_c   1.000
_cell.angle_alpha   90.00
_cell.angle_beta   90.00
_cell.angle_gamma   90.00
#
_symmetry.space_group_name_H-M   'P 1'
#
loop_
_entity.id
_entity.type
_entity.pdbx_description
1 polymer ?
#
loop_
_entity_poly.entity_id
_entity_poly.type
_entity_poly.pdbx_seq_one_letter_code
_entity_poly.pdbx_strand_id
1 'polypeptide(L)'
;MRVWAEYYAKKMDFNVTIAPLNTLKPVLPLLSYTINLSSVLLSKMYVGFSSSTGAAAGSNYILGWSFCLNGREAELLAFNLLATGNETTW
;
A
#
# COMPACT_ATOMS: atom_id res chain seq x y z
N MET A 1 0.23 8.46 6.88
CA MET A 1 1.16 8.35 5.73
C MET A 1 0.48 7.56 4.63
N ARG A 2 0.85 7.75 3.36
CA ARG A 2 0.47 6.88 2.25
C ARG A 2 1.72 6.25 1.65
N VAL A 3 1.66 4.96 1.38
CA VAL A 3 2.76 4.16 0.83
C VAL A 3 2.28 3.50 -0.47
N TRP A 4 3.13 3.54 -1.48
CA TRP A 4 2.95 2.79 -2.74
C TRP A 4 4.10 1.82 -2.88
N ALA A 5 3.80 0.54 -3.07
CA ALA A 5 4.76 -0.50 -3.43
C ALA A 5 4.39 -1.03 -4.81
N GLU A 6 5.23 -0.77 -5.80
CA GLU A 6 4.94 -1.03 -7.21
C GLU A 6 6.04 -1.86 -7.83
N TYR A 7 5.64 -2.85 -8.62
CA TYR A 7 6.57 -3.71 -9.35
C TYR A 7 6.33 -3.63 -10.85
N TYR A 8 7.37 -3.28 -11.61
CA TYR A 8 7.33 -3.30 -13.07
C TYR A 8 8.12 -4.48 -13.63
N ALA A 9 7.42 -5.59 -13.87
CA ALA A 9 8.00 -6.88 -14.23
C ALA A 9 8.93 -6.85 -15.46
N LYS A 10 8.65 -5.99 -16.47
CA LYS A 10 9.49 -5.88 -17.68
C LYS A 10 10.90 -5.36 -17.39
N LYS A 11 11.06 -4.52 -16.37
CA LYS A 11 12.38 -4.02 -15.93
C LYS A 11 12.86 -4.67 -14.62
N MET A 12 12.02 -5.48 -14.00
CA MET A 12 12.25 -6.05 -12.68
C MET A 12 12.41 -4.96 -11.60
N ASP A 13 11.79 -3.79 -11.80
CA ASP A 13 11.93 -2.66 -10.89
C ASP A 13 10.88 -2.72 -9.79
N PHE A 14 11.34 -2.83 -8.54
CA PHE A 14 10.50 -2.71 -7.35
C PHE A 14 10.73 -1.35 -6.69
N ASN A 15 9.69 -0.52 -6.67
CA ASN A 15 9.74 0.84 -6.16
C ASN A 15 8.83 1.01 -4.95
N VAL A 16 9.33 1.69 -3.92
CA VAL A 16 8.55 2.12 -2.76
C VAL A 16 8.56 3.63 -2.69
N THR A 17 7.37 4.23 -2.73
CA THR A 17 7.16 5.66 -2.57
C THR A 17 6.37 5.92 -1.29
N ILE A 18 6.71 6.96 -0.54
CA ILE A 18 6.00 7.36 0.67
C ILE A 18 5.74 8.86 0.65
N ALA A 19 4.57 9.27 1.16
CA ALA A 19 4.24 10.68 1.31
C ALA A 19 3.22 10.91 2.44
N PRO A 20 3.11 12.14 2.98
CA PRO A 20 1.98 12.57 3.79
C PRO A 20 0.60 12.22 3.20
N LEU A 21 -0.40 12.11 4.07
CA LEU A 21 -1.77 12.04 3.60
C LEU A 21 -2.10 13.41 2.96
N ASN A 22 -2.86 13.39 1.87
CA ASN A 22 -3.26 14.58 1.09
C ASN A 22 -2.16 15.28 0.27
N THR A 23 -0.99 14.67 0.12
CA THR A 23 0.02 15.12 -0.85
C THR A 23 0.02 14.25 -2.10
N LEU A 24 0.39 14.83 -3.24
CA LEU A 24 0.62 14.06 -4.46
C LEU A 24 1.75 13.05 -4.27
N LYS A 25 1.69 11.95 -5.01
CA LYS A 25 2.76 10.95 -5.03
C LYS A 25 4.04 11.60 -5.61
N PRO A 26 5.18 11.57 -4.89
CA PRO A 26 6.45 12.02 -5.42
C PRO A 26 6.84 11.30 -6.71
N VAL A 27 7.51 12.02 -7.62
CA VAL A 27 8.02 11.45 -8.87
C VAL A 27 9.18 10.48 -8.61
N LEU A 28 10.03 10.81 -7.65
CA LEU A 28 11.15 9.97 -7.25
C LEU A 28 10.72 9.05 -6.10
N PRO A 29 10.84 7.73 -6.25
CA PRO A 29 10.54 6.80 -5.17
C PRO A 29 11.59 6.94 -4.06
N LEU A 30 11.20 6.65 -2.82
CA LEU A 30 12.12 6.64 -1.69
C LEU A 30 13.09 5.45 -1.77
N LEU A 31 12.60 4.30 -2.23
CA LEU A 31 13.39 3.09 -2.44
C LEU A 31 13.14 2.56 -3.86
N SER A 32 14.20 2.14 -4.53
CA SER A 32 14.16 1.47 -5.82
C SER A 32 15.13 0.29 -5.80
N TYR A 33 14.69 -0.87 -6.27
CA TYR A 33 15.52 -2.08 -6.31
C TYR A 33 15.18 -2.95 -7.51
N THR A 34 16.21 -3.39 -8.25
CA THR A 34 16.04 -4.28 -9.40
C THR A 34 16.09 -5.74 -8.92
N ILE A 35 14.95 -6.44 -8.96
CA ILE A 35 14.80 -7.82 -8.48
C ILE A 35 13.83 -8.63 -9.33
N ASN A 36 14.25 -9.85 -9.68
CA ASN A 36 13.37 -10.84 -10.28
C ASN A 36 12.46 -11.45 -9.21
N LEU A 37 11.20 -11.01 -9.11
CA LEU A 37 10.28 -11.56 -8.10
C LEU A 37 9.94 -13.03 -8.35
N SER A 38 10.01 -13.52 -9.60
CA SER A 38 9.75 -14.93 -9.91
C SER A 38 10.81 -15.88 -9.35
N SER A 39 12.00 -15.39 -8.99
CA SER A 39 13.02 -16.22 -8.32
C SER A 39 12.87 -16.26 -6.81
N VAL A 40 11.99 -15.43 -6.23
CA VAL A 40 11.82 -15.29 -4.78
C VAL A 40 10.43 -15.76 -4.33
N LEU A 41 9.40 -15.48 -5.13
CA LEU A 41 8.02 -15.80 -4.81
C LEU A 41 7.61 -17.15 -5.37
N LEU A 42 6.74 -17.84 -4.62
CA LEU A 42 6.08 -19.05 -5.08
C LEU A 42 4.87 -18.71 -5.98
N SER A 43 4.33 -19.74 -6.65
CA SER A 43 3.17 -19.60 -7.56
C SER A 43 1.90 -19.08 -6.87
N LYS A 44 1.74 -19.36 -5.57
CA LYS A 44 0.65 -18.88 -4.73
C LYS A 44 1.25 -18.30 -3.46
N MET A 45 0.92 -17.05 -3.18
CA MET A 45 1.39 -16.31 -2.02
C MET A 45 0.23 -15.46 -1.47
N TYR A 46 0.34 -15.08 -0.20
CA TYR A 46 -0.56 -14.11 0.42
C TYR A 46 0.16 -12.77 0.53
N VAL A 47 -0.61 -11.69 0.47
CA VAL A 47 -0.17 -10.31 0.59
C VAL A 47 -0.97 -9.68 1.72
N GLY A 48 -0.30 -8.89 2.57
CA GLY A 48 -0.91 -8.24 3.71
C GLY A 48 0.10 -7.41 4.48
N PHE A 49 -0.31 -6.96 5.66
CA PHE A 49 0.52 -6.17 6.56
C PHE A 49 0.89 -7.00 7.80
N SER A 50 2.06 -6.71 8.36
CA SER A 50 2.48 -7.21 9.66
C SER A 50 3.12 -6.07 10.43
N SER A 51 2.95 -6.07 11.75
CA SER A 51 3.53 -5.08 12.65
C SER A 51 3.67 -5.66 14.06
N SER A 52 4.56 -5.09 14.86
CA SER A 52 4.78 -5.47 16.25
C SER A 52 5.10 -4.24 17.10
N THR A 53 4.81 -4.34 18.39
CA THR A 53 5.27 -3.40 19.41
C THR A 53 6.32 -4.12 20.23
N GLY A 54 7.57 -3.65 20.16
CA GLY A 54 8.68 -4.22 20.94
C GLY A 54 8.60 -3.81 22.41
N ALA A 55 9.73 -3.40 22.99
CA ALA A 55 9.78 -2.94 24.38
C ALA A 55 9.00 -1.63 24.64
N ALA A 56 8.68 -0.86 23.59
CA ALA A 56 7.94 0.38 23.67
C ALA A 56 6.49 0.19 23.19
N ALA A 57 5.56 0.92 23.83
CA ALA A 57 4.19 1.00 23.38
C ALA A 57 4.11 1.79 22.06
N GLY A 58 3.31 1.29 21.13
CA GLY A 58 3.03 1.95 19.85
C GLY A 58 1.73 1.42 19.25
N SER A 59 1.11 2.18 18.37
CA SER A 59 -0.11 1.74 17.67
C SER A 59 0.13 1.78 16.17
N ASN A 60 -0.28 0.72 15.48
CA ASN A 60 -0.07 0.55 14.05
C ASN A 60 -1.43 0.37 13.37
N TYR A 61 -1.91 1.41 12.71
CA TYR A 61 -3.23 1.41 12.07
C TYR A 61 -3.10 1.44 10.56
N ILE A 62 -3.84 0.53 9.91
CA ILE A 62 -4.07 0.57 8.46
C ILE A 62 -5.45 1.17 8.23
N LEU A 63 -5.48 2.41 7.73
CA LEU A 63 -6.74 3.13 7.49
C LEU A 63 -7.45 2.69 6.20
N GLY A 64 -6.71 2.06 5.29
CA GLY A 64 -7.22 1.56 4.02
C GLY A 64 -6.07 1.09 3.13
N TRP A 65 -6.36 0.16 2.23
CA TRP A 65 -5.39 -0.35 1.25
C TRP A 65 -6.11 -0.91 0.03
N SER A 66 -5.39 -0.99 -1.09
CA SER A 66 -5.79 -1.73 -2.27
C SER A 66 -4.58 -2.48 -2.81
N PHE A 67 -4.85 -3.58 -3.53
CA PHE A 67 -3.82 -4.38 -4.15
C PHE A 67 -4.27 -4.74 -5.57
N CYS A 68 -3.35 -4.78 -6.52
CA CYS A 68 -3.65 -5.13 -7.91
C CYS A 68 -2.52 -5.98 -8.46
N LEU A 69 -2.88 -7.06 -9.15
CA LEU A 69 -1.93 -7.96 -9.80
C LEU A 69 -2.27 -8.07 -11.29
N ASN A 70 -1.32 -7.68 -12.15
CA ASN A 70 -1.47 -7.72 -13.61
C ASN A 70 -2.70 -6.93 -14.12
N GLY A 71 -3.00 -5.79 -13.50
CA GLY A 71 -4.17 -4.97 -13.87
C GLY A 71 -5.51 -5.55 -13.43
N ARG A 72 -5.52 -6.69 -12.73
CA ARG A 72 -6.69 -7.21 -12.03
C ARG A 72 -6.62 -6.72 -10.60
N GLU A 73 -7.45 -5.73 -10.31
CA GLU A 73 -7.60 -5.19 -8.96
C GLU A 73 -8.12 -6.31 -8.04
N ALA A 74 -7.39 -6.58 -6.96
CA ALA A 74 -7.98 -7.30 -5.85
C ALA A 74 -8.99 -6.35 -5.23
N GLU A 75 -10.23 -6.81 -5.22
CA GLU A 75 -11.43 -6.07 -4.81
C GLU A 75 -11.15 -5.15 -3.63
N LEU A 76 -11.50 -3.88 -3.82
CA LEU A 76 -11.25 -2.78 -2.91
C LEU A 76 -11.98 -3.05 -1.59
N LEU A 77 -11.29 -3.60 -0.58
CA LEU A 77 -11.77 -3.60 0.81
C LEU A 77 -11.53 -2.20 1.38
N ALA A 78 -12.24 -1.20 0.85
CA ALA A 78 -12.49 -0.01 1.62
C ALA A 78 -13.37 -0.45 2.79
N PHE A 79 -12.79 -0.55 3.99
CA PHE A 79 -13.60 -0.29 5.16
C PHE A 79 -14.17 1.11 4.94
N ASN A 80 -15.48 1.19 4.72
CA ASN A 80 -16.20 2.44 4.55
C ASN A 80 -15.86 3.37 5.72
N LEU A 81 -14.87 4.25 5.56
CA LEU A 81 -14.93 5.53 6.24
C LEU A 81 -15.93 6.33 5.41
N LEU A 82 -17.22 6.09 5.69
CA LEU A 82 -18.29 6.90 5.17
C LEU A 82 -17.88 8.35 5.36
N ALA A 83 -17.77 9.05 4.25
CA ALA A 83 -18.02 10.47 4.21
C ALA A 83 -19.37 10.69 4.91
N THR A 84 -19.35 11.10 6.17
CA THR A 84 -20.44 11.86 6.77
C THR A 84 -19.96 13.31 6.79
N GLY A 85 -19.82 13.84 5.58
CA GLY A 85 -19.93 15.27 5.36
C GLY A 85 -21.41 15.62 5.37
N ASN A 86 -21.76 16.56 6.24
CA ASN A 86 -22.99 17.34 6.29
C ASN A 86 -24.33 16.60 6.19
N GLU A 87 -25.12 16.69 7.27
CA GLU A 87 -26.55 16.97 7.15
C GLU A 87 -26.84 18.15 8.08
N THR A 88 -27.01 19.32 7.49
CA THR A 88 -27.83 20.39 8.05
C THR A 88 -29.29 19.96 7.97
N THR A 89 -30.00 19.88 9.10
CA THR A 89 -31.40 20.33 9.27
C THR A 89 -31.85 20.24 10.73
N TRP A 90 -32.21 21.42 11.28
CA TRP A 90 -32.82 21.79 12.58
C TRP A 90 -31.99 21.65 13.86
#